data_AF-A0A2R6LNZ7-F1
#
_entry.id   AF-A0A2R6LNZ7-F1
#
_cell.length_a   1.000
_cell.length_b   1.000
_cell.length_c   1.000
_cell.angle_alpha   90.00
_cell.angle_beta   90.00
_cell.angle_gamma   90.00
#
_symmetry.space_group_name_H-M   'P 1'
#
loop_
_entity.id
_entity.type
_entity.pdbx_description
1 polymer ?
#
loop_
_entity_poly.entity_id
_entity_poly.type
_entity_poly.pdbx_seq_one_letter_code
_entity_poly.pdbx_strand_id
1 'polypeptide(L)'
;MGILTRFGVGNATVDLHVPDTVEQGERVAATVEAEGGSDSQEIEGVYAAIEAYAHDASWSLGNQRLIDEPFTIEPDDHREFDVELVIPVATPVTELDARGPLPSVAIATGMDIDLAVDPDDEDPIAVRMGGPCATFHDAVVDHLGFKLHEVDDEQMPGLNNYTQELIYHPHDASGDLAEMSKLEAALDYTHDGDGLQVRMEFEKGSKEARETMVVADDESASAVAKRLRSVHDDVTYYADIDHELEDEFEMEFGEEDEF
;
A
#
# COMPACT_ATOMS: atom_id res chain seq x y z
N MET A 1 6.25 -33.08 7.47
CA MET A 1 7.72 -33.08 7.44
C MET A 1 8.15 -32.84 5.98
N GLY A 2 8.05 -31.59 5.53
CA GLY A 2 8.57 -31.18 4.23
C GLY A 2 10.03 -30.78 4.41
N ILE A 3 10.92 -31.35 3.60
CA ILE A 3 12.32 -30.92 3.52
C ILE A 3 12.32 -29.69 2.61
N LEU A 4 12.49 -28.51 3.20
CA LEU A 4 12.92 -27.32 2.47
C LEU A 4 14.39 -27.51 2.12
N THR A 5 14.69 -27.66 0.84
CA THR A 5 16.07 -27.69 0.33
C THR A 5 16.59 -26.26 0.40
N ARG A 6 17.32 -25.90 1.47
CA ARG A 6 18.06 -24.64 1.55
C ARG A 6 19.11 -24.62 0.43
N PHE A 7 18.92 -23.79 -0.59
CA PHE A 7 19.98 -23.44 -1.54
C PHE A 7 20.94 -22.50 -0.80
N GLY A 8 22.09 -23.00 -0.35
CA GLY A 8 23.04 -22.22 0.47
C GLY A 8 23.83 -23.05 1.48
N VAL A 9 24.16 -24.31 1.16
CA VAL A 9 24.89 -25.19 2.09
C VAL A 9 26.27 -24.59 2.42
N GLY A 10 26.39 -23.96 3.59
CA GLY A 10 27.63 -23.39 4.12
C GLY A 10 27.72 -21.85 4.10
N ASN A 11 26.73 -21.11 3.62
CA ASN A 11 26.69 -19.65 3.72
C ASN A 11 25.92 -19.19 4.96
N ALA A 12 26.18 -17.95 5.38
CA ALA A 12 25.36 -17.23 6.34
C ALA A 12 23.91 -17.11 5.86
N THR A 13 22.98 -16.98 6.81
CA THR A 13 21.54 -16.80 6.55
C THR A 13 21.02 -15.57 7.26
N VAL A 14 19.97 -14.97 6.70
CA VAL A 14 19.21 -13.87 7.29
C VAL A 14 17.79 -14.33 7.58
N ASP A 15 17.18 -13.83 8.64
CA ASP A 15 15.77 -14.04 9.01
C ASP A 15 15.26 -12.74 9.63
N LEU A 16 14.16 -12.18 9.14
CA LEU A 16 13.58 -10.95 9.66
C LEU A 16 12.37 -11.26 10.55
N HIS A 17 12.43 -10.79 11.79
CA HIS A 17 11.33 -10.89 12.74
C HIS A 17 10.55 -9.58 12.76
N VAL A 18 9.37 -9.59 12.16
CA VAL A 18 8.47 -8.44 12.03
C VAL A 18 7.05 -8.79 12.52
N PRO A 19 6.23 -7.84 12.99
CA PRO A 19 4.82 -8.11 13.29
C PRO A 19 4.03 -8.61 12.07
N ASP A 20 3.16 -9.60 12.27
CA ASP A 20 2.26 -10.14 11.24
C ASP A 20 1.29 -9.09 10.65
N THR A 21 1.09 -7.97 11.35
CA THR A 21 0.14 -6.92 10.96
C THR A 21 0.70 -5.55 11.26
N VAL A 22 0.61 -4.66 10.28
CA VAL A 22 1.12 -3.28 10.31
C VAL A 22 0.08 -2.31 9.73
N GLU A 23 0.31 -1.01 9.90
CA GLU A 23 -0.49 0.08 9.31
C GLU A 23 0.28 0.82 8.21
N GLN A 24 -0.42 1.37 7.22
CA GLN A 24 0.18 2.28 6.24
C GLN A 24 0.88 3.46 6.93
N GLY A 25 2.13 3.74 6.57
CA GLY A 25 2.93 4.82 7.17
C GLY A 25 3.56 4.46 8.52
N GLU A 26 3.34 3.27 9.05
CA GLU A 26 3.87 2.85 10.36
C GLU A 26 5.39 2.74 10.36
N ARG A 27 6.03 3.12 11.48
CA ARG A 27 7.42 2.77 11.78
C ARG A 27 7.43 1.55 12.70
N VAL A 28 7.92 0.45 12.17
CA VAL A 28 7.82 -0.88 12.77
C VAL A 28 9.17 -1.25 13.38
N ALA A 29 9.16 -1.60 14.66
CA ALA A 29 10.31 -2.23 15.29
C ALA A 29 10.39 -3.69 14.83
N ALA A 30 11.57 -4.11 14.37
CA ALA A 30 11.83 -5.46 13.90
C ALA A 30 13.21 -5.93 14.38
N THR A 31 13.49 -7.23 14.24
CA THR A 31 14.78 -7.82 14.58
C THR A 31 15.32 -8.58 13.38
N VAL A 32 16.52 -8.24 12.93
CA VAL A 32 17.25 -9.06 11.94
C VAL A 32 18.09 -10.07 12.69
N GLU A 33 17.89 -11.35 12.37
CA GLU A 33 18.71 -12.46 12.84
C GLU A 33 19.66 -12.88 11.71
N ALA A 34 20.95 -12.97 12.03
CA ALA A 34 21.98 -13.44 11.11
C ALA A 34 22.72 -14.64 11.72
N GLU A 35 22.72 -15.76 11.01
CA GLU A 35 23.46 -16.97 11.39
C GLU A 35 24.65 -17.19 10.47
N GLY A 36 25.82 -17.50 11.03
CA GLY A 36 27.04 -17.76 10.29
C GLY A 36 27.05 -19.11 9.58
N GLY A 37 27.68 -19.14 8.40
CA GLY A 37 27.86 -20.35 7.60
C GLY A 37 28.99 -21.28 8.08
N SER A 38 29.66 -21.94 7.14
CA SER A 38 30.79 -22.83 7.42
C SER A 38 32.16 -22.13 7.42
N ASP A 39 32.23 -20.93 6.84
CA ASP A 39 33.42 -20.09 6.75
C ASP A 39 33.08 -18.67 7.25
N SER A 40 34.10 -17.90 7.60
CA SER A 40 33.95 -16.48 7.99
C SER A 40 33.60 -15.65 6.76
N GLN A 41 32.60 -14.77 6.88
CA GLN A 41 32.06 -13.98 5.77
C GLN A 41 31.95 -12.50 6.14
N GLU A 42 32.32 -11.61 5.22
CA GLU A 42 32.14 -10.17 5.37
C GLU A 42 30.77 -9.77 4.81
N ILE A 43 29.95 -9.16 5.67
CA ILE A 43 28.62 -8.67 5.36
C ILE A 43 28.72 -7.16 5.14
N GLU A 44 28.32 -6.67 3.98
CA GLU A 44 28.34 -5.24 3.65
C GLU A 44 27.11 -4.50 4.17
N GLY A 45 25.97 -5.19 4.30
CA GLY A 45 24.75 -4.64 4.85
C GLY A 45 23.57 -5.60 4.76
N VAL A 46 22.45 -5.19 5.36
CA VAL A 46 21.17 -5.88 5.24
C VAL A 46 20.13 -4.89 4.74
N TYR A 47 19.33 -5.33 3.78
CA TYR A 47 18.32 -4.52 3.12
C TYR A 47 16.96 -5.21 3.17
N ALA A 48 15.90 -4.41 3.15
CA ALA A 48 14.54 -4.89 3.00
C ALA A 48 13.88 -4.18 1.82
N ALA A 49 13.13 -4.93 1.03
CA ALA A 49 12.24 -4.44 -0.01
C ALA A 49 10.80 -4.78 0.37
N ILE A 50 9.90 -3.82 0.28
CA ILE A 50 8.47 -4.08 0.49
C ILE A 50 7.86 -4.34 -0.88
N GLU A 51 7.32 -5.54 -1.08
CA GLU A 51 6.77 -5.98 -2.34
C GLU A 51 5.27 -6.22 -2.21
N ALA A 52 4.52 -5.80 -3.22
CA ALA A 52 3.10 -6.09 -3.33
C ALA A 52 2.83 -6.92 -4.59
N TYR A 53 1.79 -7.75 -4.52
CA TYR A 53 1.44 -8.72 -5.54
C TYR A 53 -0.07 -8.68 -5.82
N ALA A 54 -0.44 -8.58 -7.10
CA ALA A 54 -1.82 -8.63 -7.58
C ALA A 54 -1.86 -9.09 -9.05
N HIS A 55 -2.87 -9.86 -9.44
CA HIS A 55 -3.10 -10.32 -10.84
C HIS A 55 -1.84 -10.77 -11.59
N ASP A 56 -1.07 -11.69 -11.01
CA ASP A 56 0.20 -12.23 -11.55
C ASP A 56 1.31 -11.18 -11.76
N ALA A 57 1.11 -9.94 -11.30
CA ALA A 57 2.11 -8.88 -11.28
C ALA A 57 2.62 -8.66 -9.86
N SER A 58 3.85 -8.16 -9.77
CA SER A 58 4.44 -7.65 -8.53
C SER A 58 5.11 -6.32 -8.76
N TRP A 59 5.17 -5.51 -7.72
CA TRP A 59 5.89 -4.23 -7.73
C TRP A 59 6.53 -3.97 -6.37
N SER A 60 7.68 -3.31 -6.41
CA SER A 60 8.37 -2.83 -5.21
C SER A 60 7.80 -1.48 -4.81
N LEU A 61 7.51 -1.32 -3.52
CA LEU A 61 7.06 -0.08 -2.88
C LEU A 61 8.23 0.73 -2.29
N GLY A 62 9.46 0.20 -2.39
CA GLY A 62 10.67 0.84 -1.93
C GLY A 62 11.62 -0.12 -1.22
N ASN A 63 12.89 0.29 -1.19
CA ASN A 63 13.97 -0.44 -0.53
C ASN A 63 14.51 0.38 0.65
N GLN A 64 14.83 -0.30 1.74
CA GLN A 64 15.37 0.27 2.95
C GLN A 64 16.64 -0.48 3.35
N ARG A 65 17.65 0.27 3.81
CA ARG A 65 18.85 -0.33 4.40
C ARG A 65 18.62 -0.46 5.90
N LEU A 66 18.52 -1.70 6.38
CA LEU A 66 18.26 -2.02 7.78
C LEU A 66 19.55 -1.99 8.62
N ILE A 67 20.66 -2.45 8.03
CA ILE A 67 21.99 -2.43 8.64
C ILE A 67 22.97 -1.82 7.64
N ASP A 68 23.58 -0.69 7.99
CA ASP A 68 24.52 0.04 7.12
C ASP A 68 25.98 -0.27 7.44
N GLU A 69 26.30 -0.58 8.70
CA GLU A 69 27.65 -0.89 9.12
C GLU A 69 28.07 -2.32 8.73
N PRO A 70 29.15 -2.49 7.95
CA PRO A 70 29.67 -3.80 7.61
C PRO A 70 30.13 -4.57 8.85
N PHE A 71 29.95 -5.89 8.83
CA PHE A 71 30.39 -6.77 9.90
C PHE A 71 30.85 -8.13 9.38
N THR A 72 31.81 -8.74 10.07
CA THR A 72 32.19 -10.13 9.81
C THR A 72 31.34 -11.05 10.66
N ILE A 73 30.77 -12.11 10.07
CA ILE A 73 30.11 -13.21 10.78
C ILE A 73 30.99 -14.46 10.71
N GLU A 74 31.32 -15.05 11.86
CA GLU A 74 32.15 -16.26 11.93
C GLU A 74 31.31 -17.53 11.79
N PRO A 75 31.90 -18.70 11.52
CA PRO A 75 31.16 -19.96 11.52
C PRO A 75 30.45 -20.22 12.86
N ASP A 76 29.20 -20.64 12.80
CA ASP A 76 28.32 -20.87 13.95
C ASP A 76 28.04 -19.61 14.82
N ASP A 77 28.43 -18.40 14.39
CA ASP A 77 28.02 -17.15 15.04
C ASP A 77 26.52 -16.92 14.87
N HIS A 78 25.91 -16.30 15.88
CA HIS A 78 24.53 -15.84 15.86
C HIS A 78 24.49 -14.39 16.29
N ARG A 79 23.83 -13.53 15.49
CA ARG A 79 23.72 -12.10 15.76
C ARG A 79 22.30 -11.63 15.56
N GLU A 80 21.85 -10.79 16.48
CA GLU A 80 20.55 -10.13 16.44
C GLU A 80 20.78 -8.62 16.38
N PHE A 81 20.02 -7.95 15.52
CA PHE A 81 20.05 -6.50 15.35
C PHE A 81 18.64 -5.95 15.47
N ASP A 82 18.42 -5.08 16.45
CA ASP A 82 17.18 -4.30 16.54
C ASP A 82 17.19 -3.22 15.46
N VAL A 83 16.20 -3.24 14.59
CA VAL A 83 16.06 -2.32 13.45
C VAL A 83 14.68 -1.67 13.44
N GLU A 84 14.55 -0.60 12.67
CA GLU A 84 13.28 0.06 12.39
C GLU A 84 13.04 0.03 10.88
N LEU A 85 11.84 -0.39 10.47
CA LEU A 85 11.38 -0.41 9.09
C LEU A 85 10.18 0.51 8.95
N VAL A 86 10.13 1.31 7.88
CA VAL A 86 9.00 2.22 7.61
C VAL A 86 8.10 1.59 6.55
N ILE A 87 6.82 1.40 6.84
CA ILE A 87 5.83 0.95 5.87
C ILE A 87 5.42 2.14 5.00
N PRO A 88 5.63 2.12 3.68
CA PRO A 88 5.21 3.21 2.80
C PRO A 88 3.71 3.45 2.93
N VAL A 89 3.31 4.72 2.90
CA VAL A 89 1.89 5.09 2.93
C VAL A 89 1.13 4.46 1.75
N ALA A 90 1.78 4.36 0.59
CA ALA A 90 1.24 3.72 -0.62
C ALA A 90 1.15 2.18 -0.58
N THR A 91 1.50 1.54 0.54
CA THR A 91 1.35 0.09 0.67
C THR A 91 -0.14 -0.28 0.59
N PRO A 92 -0.57 -1.20 -0.28
CA PRO A 92 -1.97 -1.56 -0.40
C PRO A 92 -2.54 -2.12 0.91
N VAL A 93 -3.81 -1.85 1.17
CA VAL A 93 -4.50 -2.37 2.36
C VAL A 93 -4.93 -3.80 2.08
N THR A 94 -4.55 -4.74 2.94
CA THR A 94 -4.85 -6.17 2.78
C THR A 94 -5.83 -6.70 3.83
N GLU A 95 -6.05 -5.97 4.92
CA GLU A 95 -7.04 -6.31 5.95
C GLU A 95 -8.32 -5.47 5.80
N LEU A 96 -9.22 -5.91 4.92
CA LEU A 96 -10.52 -5.28 4.66
C LEU A 96 -11.69 -6.25 4.85
N ASP A 97 -12.76 -5.81 5.51
CA ASP A 97 -14.06 -6.52 5.51
C ASP A 97 -14.87 -6.14 4.26
N ALA A 98 -14.36 -6.55 3.09
CA ALA A 98 -14.94 -6.28 1.78
C ALA A 98 -14.94 -7.53 0.91
N ARG A 99 -15.80 -7.55 -0.12
CA ARG A 99 -15.74 -8.53 -1.21
C ARG A 99 -14.72 -8.08 -2.26
N GLY A 100 -14.26 -9.01 -3.08
CA GLY A 100 -13.34 -8.69 -4.18
C GLY A 100 -11.92 -9.19 -3.94
N PRO A 101 -11.03 -9.03 -4.92
CA PRO A 101 -9.62 -9.40 -4.79
C PRO A 101 -8.91 -8.45 -3.83
N LEU A 102 -8.03 -9.02 -3.00
CA LEU A 102 -7.09 -8.24 -2.17
C LEU A 102 -5.68 -8.57 -2.63
N PRO A 103 -4.79 -7.57 -2.73
CA PRO A 103 -3.38 -7.82 -2.98
C PRO A 103 -2.76 -8.51 -1.76
N SER A 104 -1.59 -9.11 -1.95
CA SER A 104 -0.72 -9.53 -0.85
C SER A 104 0.51 -8.65 -0.77
N VAL A 105 1.07 -8.50 0.43
CA VAL A 105 2.28 -7.72 0.69
C VAL A 105 3.26 -8.60 1.46
N ALA A 106 4.55 -8.51 1.11
CA ALA A 106 5.63 -9.17 1.82
C ALA A 106 6.83 -8.23 1.98
N ILE A 107 7.67 -8.51 2.98
CA ILE A 107 8.97 -7.87 3.16
C ILE A 107 10.04 -8.88 2.73
N ALA A 108 10.72 -8.58 1.63
CA ALA A 108 11.85 -9.36 1.16
C ALA A 108 13.14 -8.80 1.78
N THR A 109 13.83 -9.61 2.58
CA THR A 109 15.09 -9.25 3.23
C THR A 109 16.27 -9.87 2.49
N GLY A 110 17.34 -9.11 2.29
CA GLY A 110 18.57 -9.59 1.68
C GLY A 110 19.80 -9.17 2.48
N MET A 111 20.78 -10.07 2.60
CA MET A 111 22.08 -9.79 3.21
C MET A 111 23.17 -9.76 2.14
N ASP A 112 23.85 -8.63 1.99
CA ASP A 112 24.90 -8.45 0.98
C ASP A 112 26.23 -9.01 1.48
N ILE A 113 26.73 -10.05 0.81
CA ILE A 113 27.94 -10.76 1.20
C ILE A 113 29.01 -10.65 0.12
N ASP A 114 30.20 -10.16 0.48
CA ASP A 114 31.29 -9.99 -0.48
C ASP A 114 31.67 -11.34 -1.13
N LEU A 115 31.69 -11.35 -2.47
CA LEU A 115 32.05 -12.49 -3.32
C LEU A 115 31.22 -13.78 -3.10
N ALA A 116 30.03 -13.69 -2.47
CA ALA A 116 29.13 -14.83 -2.26
C ALA A 116 27.76 -14.61 -2.90
N VAL A 117 26.85 -15.59 -2.71
CA VAL A 117 25.43 -15.43 -3.05
C VAL A 117 24.74 -14.89 -1.81
N ASP A 118 24.07 -13.76 -1.96
CA ASP A 118 23.29 -13.11 -0.91
C ASP A 118 22.16 -14.03 -0.45
N PRO A 119 22.05 -14.35 0.85
CA PRO A 119 20.88 -15.04 1.37
C PRO A 119 19.70 -14.07 1.41
N ASP A 120 18.53 -14.63 1.13
CA ASP A 120 17.24 -13.95 1.13
C ASP A 120 16.25 -14.59 2.11
N ASP A 121 15.30 -13.78 2.53
CA ASP A 121 14.14 -14.14 3.36
C ASP A 121 12.91 -13.34 2.91
N GLU A 122 11.70 -13.86 3.14
CA GLU A 122 10.45 -13.22 2.73
C GLU A 122 9.35 -13.42 3.77
N ASP A 123 8.88 -12.31 4.34
CA ASP A 123 7.86 -12.28 5.38
C ASP A 123 6.53 -11.69 4.87
N PRO A 124 5.47 -12.50 4.69
CA PRO A 124 4.14 -11.98 4.37
C PRO A 124 3.55 -11.18 5.53
N ILE A 125 2.96 -10.02 5.24
CA ILE A 125 2.36 -9.13 6.24
C ILE A 125 0.91 -8.75 5.89
N ALA A 126 0.09 -8.59 6.91
CA ALA A 126 -1.22 -7.93 6.77
C ALA A 126 -1.06 -6.40 6.96
N VAL A 127 -1.77 -5.63 6.15
CA VAL A 127 -1.69 -4.17 6.13
C VAL A 127 -3.06 -3.58 6.38
N ARG A 128 -3.18 -2.78 7.44
CA ARG A 128 -4.37 -2.01 7.79
C ARG A 128 -4.31 -0.60 7.22
N MET A 129 -5.50 0.00 7.06
CA MET A 129 -5.61 1.41 6.73
C MET A 129 -4.89 2.25 7.79
N GLY A 130 -4.01 3.14 7.33
CA GLY A 130 -3.29 4.09 8.19
C GLY A 130 -3.48 5.52 7.72
N GLY A 131 -3.16 6.49 8.61
CA GLY A 131 -3.05 7.91 8.27
C GLY A 131 -4.26 8.49 7.50
N PRO A 132 -4.04 9.17 6.36
CA PRO A 132 -5.12 9.76 5.57
C PRO A 132 -6.13 8.74 5.02
N CYS A 133 -5.72 7.50 4.73
CA CYS A 133 -6.62 6.45 4.23
C CYS A 133 -7.64 6.04 5.29
N ALA A 134 -7.18 5.78 6.51
CA ALA A 134 -8.07 5.52 7.65
C ALA A 134 -9.01 6.72 7.90
N THR A 135 -8.47 7.95 7.83
CA THR A 135 -9.25 9.17 8.01
C THR A 135 -10.36 9.33 6.96
N PHE A 136 -10.07 9.03 5.70
CA PHE A 136 -11.06 9.03 4.62
C PHE A 136 -12.13 7.95 4.85
N HIS A 137 -11.71 6.73 5.18
CA HIS A 137 -12.62 5.62 5.44
C HIS A 137 -13.59 5.93 6.60
N ASP A 138 -13.07 6.42 7.72
CA ASP A 138 -13.86 6.83 8.88
C ASP A 138 -14.81 7.98 8.53
N ALA A 139 -14.37 8.92 7.69
CA ALA A 139 -15.24 9.99 7.19
C ALA A 139 -16.46 9.40 6.44
N VAL A 140 -16.23 8.46 5.53
CA VAL A 140 -17.27 7.84 4.72
C VAL A 140 -18.20 6.97 5.57
N VAL A 141 -17.66 6.15 6.46
CA VAL A 141 -18.44 5.19 7.27
C VAL A 141 -19.16 5.89 8.41
N ASP A 142 -18.42 6.59 9.29
CA ASP A 142 -18.97 7.08 10.55
C ASP A 142 -19.76 8.38 10.41
N HIS A 143 -19.40 9.21 9.42
CA HIS A 143 -19.98 10.54 9.27
C HIS A 143 -20.95 10.66 8.10
N LEU A 144 -20.83 9.82 7.06
CA LEU A 144 -21.70 9.88 5.89
C LEU A 144 -22.70 8.72 5.81
N GLY A 145 -22.52 7.67 6.62
CA GLY A 145 -23.46 6.56 6.72
C GLY A 145 -23.34 5.57 5.57
N PHE A 146 -22.16 5.44 4.99
CA PHE A 146 -21.86 4.43 3.99
C PHE A 146 -21.24 3.19 4.65
N LYS A 147 -21.17 2.10 3.91
CA LYS A 147 -20.44 0.90 4.31
C LYS A 147 -19.58 0.43 3.16
N LEU A 148 -18.32 0.09 3.45
CA LEU A 148 -17.46 -0.61 2.50
C LEU A 148 -18.09 -1.95 2.17
N HIS A 149 -18.15 -2.28 0.89
CA HIS A 149 -18.82 -3.48 0.41
C HIS A 149 -17.92 -4.31 -0.50
N GLU A 150 -17.18 -3.64 -1.36
CA GLU A 150 -16.31 -4.26 -2.34
C GLU A 150 -14.99 -3.48 -2.44
N VAL A 151 -13.95 -4.21 -2.80
CA VAL A 151 -12.66 -3.69 -3.20
C VAL A 151 -12.41 -4.19 -4.61
N ASP A 152 -11.87 -3.33 -5.44
CA ASP A 152 -11.34 -3.72 -6.74
C ASP A 152 -9.90 -3.19 -6.85
N ASP A 153 -9.20 -3.69 -7.85
CA ASP A 153 -7.86 -3.25 -8.16
C ASP A 153 -7.64 -3.03 -9.66
N GLU A 154 -7.19 -1.82 -9.98
CA GLU A 154 -6.91 -1.44 -11.35
C GLU A 154 -5.41 -1.35 -11.61
N GLN A 155 -4.96 -1.96 -12.71
CA GLN A 155 -3.63 -1.73 -13.25
C GLN A 155 -3.65 -0.49 -14.14
N MET A 156 -3.15 0.63 -13.63
CA MET A 156 -2.94 1.86 -14.39
C MET A 156 -1.57 1.81 -15.09
N PRO A 157 -1.44 2.04 -16.40
CA PRO A 157 -0.13 2.03 -17.07
C PRO A 157 0.77 3.19 -16.60
N GLY A 158 1.91 2.93 -15.94
CA GLY A 158 2.80 4.01 -15.49
C GLY A 158 3.82 3.64 -14.40
N LEU A 159 4.25 4.64 -13.61
CA LEU A 159 5.26 4.46 -12.56
C LEU A 159 4.68 3.98 -11.21
N ASN A 160 3.36 3.94 -11.06
CA ASN A 160 2.65 3.28 -9.96
C ASN A 160 1.50 2.44 -10.55
N ASN A 161 1.80 1.20 -10.97
CA ASN A 161 0.90 0.35 -11.79
C ASN A 161 -0.27 -0.29 -11.03
N TYR A 162 -0.69 0.28 -9.91
CA TYR A 162 -1.71 -0.30 -9.05
C TYR A 162 -2.45 0.79 -8.29
N THR A 163 -3.76 0.85 -8.47
CA THR A 163 -4.66 1.65 -7.63
C THR A 163 -5.64 0.71 -6.96
N GLN A 164 -5.77 0.82 -5.64
CA GLN A 164 -6.79 0.11 -4.89
C GLN A 164 -8.07 0.95 -4.87
N GLU A 165 -9.18 0.36 -5.30
CA GLU A 165 -10.48 1.02 -5.30
C GLU A 165 -11.36 0.50 -4.17
N LEU A 166 -11.87 1.43 -3.36
CA LEU A 166 -12.80 1.11 -2.28
C LEU A 166 -14.22 1.47 -2.70
N ILE A 167 -15.10 0.47 -2.74
CA ILE A 167 -16.47 0.61 -3.21
C ILE A 167 -17.44 0.58 -2.03
N TYR A 168 -18.08 1.72 -1.81
CA TYR A 168 -19.02 1.94 -0.72
C TYR A 168 -20.46 2.01 -1.21
N HIS A 169 -21.37 1.43 -0.43
CA HIS A 169 -22.81 1.62 -0.62
C HIS A 169 -23.43 2.39 0.55
N PRO A 170 -24.49 3.17 0.31
CA PRO A 170 -25.24 3.79 1.40
C PRO A 170 -25.83 2.72 2.33
N HIS A 171 -25.68 2.91 3.65
CA HIS A 171 -26.24 2.04 4.68
C HIS A 171 -27.20 2.82 5.60
N ASP A 172 -26.68 3.84 6.29
CA ASP A 172 -27.43 4.78 7.15
C ASP A 172 -27.29 6.23 6.65
N ALA A 173 -26.93 6.41 5.38
CA ALA A 173 -26.81 7.71 4.74
C ALA A 173 -28.15 8.48 4.77
N SER A 174 -28.07 9.80 4.76
CA SER A 174 -29.25 10.68 4.83
C SER A 174 -29.15 11.86 3.87
N GLY A 175 -30.29 12.47 3.54
CA GLY A 175 -30.35 13.54 2.56
C GLY A 175 -30.03 13.05 1.15
N ASP A 176 -29.39 13.88 0.35
CA ASP A 176 -29.08 13.58 -1.06
C ASP A 176 -28.10 12.41 -1.21
N LEU A 177 -27.23 12.19 -0.22
CA LEU A 177 -26.33 11.04 -0.16
C LEU A 177 -27.08 9.69 -0.06
N ALA A 178 -28.28 9.67 0.52
CA ALA A 178 -29.09 8.45 0.58
C ALA A 178 -29.68 8.07 -0.79
N GLU A 179 -29.65 8.98 -1.77
CA GLU A 179 -30.10 8.71 -3.12
C GLU A 179 -28.98 8.15 -4.01
N MET A 180 -27.73 8.15 -3.56
CA MET A 180 -26.62 7.52 -4.26
C MET A 180 -26.80 6.01 -4.31
N SER A 181 -26.30 5.37 -5.37
CA SER A 181 -26.18 3.91 -5.43
C SER A 181 -24.82 3.42 -4.93
N LYS A 182 -23.76 4.17 -5.22
CA LYS A 182 -22.36 3.76 -4.99
C LYS A 182 -21.45 4.99 -4.86
N LEU A 183 -20.41 4.87 -4.04
CA LEU A 183 -19.24 5.74 -4.04
C LEU A 183 -18.02 4.86 -4.26
N GLU A 184 -17.30 5.06 -5.35
CA GLU A 184 -16.01 4.42 -5.60
C GLU A 184 -14.91 5.41 -5.27
N ALA A 185 -13.85 4.92 -4.63
CA ALA A 185 -12.74 5.72 -4.18
C ALA A 185 -11.43 5.03 -4.56
N ALA A 186 -10.84 5.48 -5.66
CA ALA A 186 -9.49 5.12 -6.09
C ALA A 186 -8.47 5.86 -5.20
N LEU A 187 -7.57 5.10 -4.59
CA LEU A 187 -6.60 5.59 -3.61
C LEU A 187 -5.22 5.80 -4.24
N ASP A 188 -4.78 7.06 -4.30
CA ASP A 188 -3.44 7.43 -4.77
C ASP A 188 -2.76 8.35 -3.73
N TYR A 189 -1.48 8.16 -3.45
CA TYR A 189 -0.77 9.05 -2.52
C TYR A 189 -0.11 10.22 -3.26
N THR A 190 -0.06 11.38 -2.61
CA THR A 190 0.63 12.55 -3.15
C THR A 190 2.11 12.26 -3.34
N HIS A 191 2.77 12.97 -4.26
CA HIS A 191 4.16 12.69 -4.61
C HIS A 191 5.15 12.85 -3.43
N ASP A 192 4.82 13.71 -2.47
CA ASP A 192 5.55 13.89 -1.22
C ASP A 192 5.19 12.86 -0.14
N GLY A 193 4.11 12.10 -0.31
CA GLY A 193 3.61 11.11 0.65
C GLY A 193 2.83 11.70 1.83
N ASP A 194 2.65 13.02 1.87
CA ASP A 194 2.03 13.74 3.00
C ASP A 194 0.49 13.80 2.90
N GLY A 195 -0.09 13.21 1.86
CA GLY A 195 -1.53 13.16 1.65
C GLY A 195 -1.98 12.02 0.77
N LEU A 196 -3.28 11.77 0.81
CA LEU A 196 -3.98 10.82 -0.04
C LEU A 196 -4.85 11.60 -1.02
N GLN A 197 -4.53 11.50 -2.30
CA GLN A 197 -5.41 11.86 -3.39
C GLN A 197 -6.44 10.74 -3.60
N VAL A 198 -7.70 11.07 -3.39
CA VAL A 198 -8.83 10.17 -3.63
C VAL A 198 -9.54 10.62 -4.89
N ARG A 199 -9.49 9.79 -5.93
CA ARG A 199 -10.35 9.92 -7.11
C ARG A 199 -11.68 9.27 -6.78
N MET A 200 -12.75 10.05 -6.84
CA MET A 200 -14.07 9.61 -6.41
C MET A 200 -15.01 9.56 -7.59
N GLU A 201 -15.78 8.47 -7.64
CA GLU A 201 -16.90 8.32 -8.55
C GLU A 201 -18.19 8.14 -7.74
N PHE A 202 -19.14 9.03 -7.99
CA PHE A 202 -20.45 9.04 -7.36
C PHE A 202 -21.48 8.52 -8.35
N GLU A 203 -22.18 7.46 -8.00
CA GLU A 203 -23.30 6.98 -8.80
C GLU A 203 -24.67 7.31 -8.17
N LYS A 204 -25.62 7.65 -9.03
CA LYS A 204 -27.02 7.90 -8.69
C LYS A 204 -27.96 7.35 -9.76
N GLY A 205 -28.35 6.09 -9.62
CA GLY A 205 -29.23 5.41 -10.56
C GLY A 205 -28.46 4.95 -11.80
N SER A 206 -28.67 5.60 -12.95
CA SER A 206 -27.93 5.35 -14.21
C SER A 206 -27.06 6.55 -14.59
N LYS A 207 -26.59 7.25 -13.56
CA LYS A 207 -25.87 8.51 -13.69
C LYS A 207 -24.65 8.46 -12.80
N GLU A 208 -23.60 9.10 -13.28
CA GLU A 208 -22.30 9.16 -12.63
C GLU A 208 -21.81 10.61 -12.56
N ALA A 209 -20.93 10.87 -11.60
CA ALA A 209 -20.14 12.08 -11.50
C ALA A 209 -18.77 11.71 -10.92
N ARG A 210 -17.70 12.36 -11.40
CA ARG A 210 -16.33 12.13 -10.93
C ARG A 210 -15.77 13.42 -10.37
N GLU A 211 -15.02 13.32 -9.28
CA GLU A 211 -14.28 14.43 -8.68
C GLU A 211 -13.05 13.90 -7.93
N THR A 212 -12.04 14.74 -7.72
CA THR A 212 -10.85 14.38 -6.95
C THR A 212 -10.75 15.24 -5.70
N MET A 213 -10.34 14.62 -4.59
CA MET A 213 -10.06 15.33 -3.34
C MET A 213 -8.73 14.85 -2.75
N VAL A 214 -7.99 15.75 -2.11
CA VAL A 214 -6.84 15.38 -1.27
C VAL A 214 -7.23 15.41 0.20
N VAL A 215 -6.87 14.35 0.92
CA VAL A 215 -6.95 14.22 2.38
C VAL A 215 -5.52 14.34 2.92
N ALA A 216 -5.25 15.38 3.72
CA ALA A 216 -3.95 15.53 4.38
C ALA A 216 -3.84 14.62 5.61
N ASP A 217 -2.60 14.35 6.04
CA ASP A 217 -2.24 13.50 7.17
C ASP A 217 -2.83 13.92 8.52
N ASP A 218 -3.01 15.23 8.74
CA ASP A 218 -3.44 15.80 10.00
C ASP A 218 -4.94 16.15 10.05
N GLU A 219 -5.70 15.79 9.01
CA GLU A 219 -7.13 16.06 8.95
C GLU A 219 -7.95 15.14 9.87
N SER A 220 -9.05 15.66 10.42
CA SER A 220 -10.03 14.84 11.14
C SER A 220 -11.07 14.26 10.19
N ALA A 221 -11.55 13.04 10.45
CA ALA A 221 -12.62 12.40 9.69
C ALA A 221 -13.88 13.27 9.53
N SER A 222 -14.28 14.00 10.57
CA SER A 222 -15.43 14.92 10.49
C SER A 222 -15.21 16.10 9.54
N ALA A 223 -13.98 16.57 9.38
CA ALA A 223 -13.65 17.66 8.46
C ALA A 223 -13.66 17.14 7.01
N VAL A 224 -13.05 15.98 6.78
CA VAL A 224 -13.07 15.26 5.50
C VAL A 224 -14.51 14.97 5.07
N ALA A 225 -15.36 14.46 5.96
CA ALA A 225 -16.76 14.18 5.67
C ALA A 225 -17.55 15.43 5.24
N LYS A 226 -17.27 16.58 5.88
CA LYS A 226 -17.90 17.85 5.50
C LYS A 226 -17.49 18.29 4.10
N ARG A 227 -16.21 18.12 3.75
CA ARG A 227 -15.70 18.41 2.40
C ARG A 227 -16.30 17.47 1.37
N LEU A 228 -16.34 16.16 1.64
CA LEU A 228 -16.93 15.18 0.74
C LEU A 228 -18.40 15.49 0.42
N ARG A 229 -19.18 15.91 1.42
CA ARG A 229 -20.55 16.40 1.20
C ARG A 229 -20.58 17.61 0.27
N SER A 230 -19.74 18.61 0.53
CA SER A 230 -19.67 19.79 -0.33
C SER A 230 -19.31 19.43 -1.77
N VAL A 231 -18.35 18.52 -1.94
CA VAL A 231 -17.97 17.99 -3.26
C VAL A 231 -19.19 17.36 -3.94
N HIS A 232 -19.83 16.39 -3.29
CA HIS A 232 -21.03 15.74 -3.82
C HIS A 232 -22.17 16.74 -4.15
N ASP A 233 -22.36 17.77 -3.34
CA ASP A 233 -23.42 18.76 -3.57
C ASP A 233 -23.11 19.66 -4.78
N ASP A 234 -21.84 19.83 -5.13
CA ASP A 234 -21.36 20.66 -6.23
C ASP A 234 -21.17 19.89 -7.56
N VAL A 235 -21.10 18.54 -7.53
CA VAL A 235 -20.91 17.75 -8.76
C VAL A 235 -22.15 17.75 -9.67
N THR A 236 -21.89 17.68 -10.97
CA THR A 236 -22.94 17.52 -11.99
C THR A 236 -23.00 16.07 -12.45
N TYR A 237 -24.18 15.46 -12.31
CA TYR A 237 -24.42 14.09 -12.76
C TYR A 237 -24.71 14.02 -14.26
N TYR A 238 -23.95 13.20 -14.96
CA TYR A 238 -24.13 12.87 -16.38
C TYR A 238 -24.85 11.52 -16.51
N ALA A 239 -25.55 11.29 -17.61
CA ALA A 239 -26.06 9.95 -17.91
C ALA A 239 -24.90 9.10 -18.44
N ASP A 240 -24.83 7.82 -18.06
CA ASP A 240 -23.78 6.91 -18.53
C ASP A 240 -23.53 7.10 -20.03
N ILE A 241 -22.31 7.56 -20.36
CA ILE A 241 -21.75 7.44 -21.69
C ILE A 241 -20.84 6.22 -21.58
N ASP A 242 -21.05 5.21 -22.42
CA ASP A 242 -20.29 3.95 -22.44
C ASP A 242 -18.81 4.15 -22.04
N HIS A 243 -18.31 3.31 -21.11
CA HIS A 243 -16.94 3.22 -20.57
C HIS A 243 -15.78 3.16 -21.61
N GLU A 244 -16.04 3.28 -22.91
CA GLU A 244 -15.03 3.16 -23.98
C GLU A 244 -14.13 4.40 -24.18
N LEU A 245 -14.13 5.40 -23.27
CA LEU A 245 -13.36 6.66 -23.43
C LEU A 245 -12.33 6.95 -22.33
N GLU A 246 -12.01 5.98 -21.48
CA GLU A 246 -11.05 6.14 -20.37
C GLU A 246 -9.62 6.51 -20.82
N ASP A 247 -9.24 6.25 -22.08
CA ASP A 247 -7.87 6.49 -22.58
C ASP A 247 -7.54 7.96 -22.98
N GLU A 248 -8.52 8.88 -23.09
CA GLU A 248 -8.24 10.23 -23.64
C GLU A 248 -7.95 11.33 -22.60
N PHE A 249 -8.28 11.12 -21.31
CA PHE A 249 -8.12 12.18 -20.29
C PHE A 249 -6.77 12.19 -19.57
N GLU A 250 -5.96 11.13 -19.65
CA GLU A 250 -4.61 11.11 -19.06
C GLU A 250 -3.56 11.91 -19.86
N MET A 251 -3.87 12.35 -21.08
CA MET A 251 -2.92 13.09 -21.92
C MET A 251 -2.85 14.61 -21.67
N GLU A 252 -3.74 15.22 -20.88
CA GLU A 252 -3.79 16.69 -20.76
C GLU A 252 -2.94 17.28 -19.62
N PHE A 253 -2.31 16.46 -18.77
CA PHE A 253 -1.41 16.93 -17.69
C PHE A 253 0.06 16.51 -17.84
N GLY A 254 0.45 15.97 -19.01
CA GLY A 254 1.79 15.44 -19.27
C GLY A 254 2.78 16.35 -20.00
N GLU A 255 2.50 17.64 -20.19
CA GLU A 255 3.45 18.57 -20.84
C GLU A 255 3.40 19.98 -20.25
N GLU A 256 3.93 20.22 -19.04
CA GLU A 256 4.54 21.52 -18.74
C GLU A 256 5.82 21.36 -17.90
N ASP A 257 6.85 22.10 -18.34
CA ASP A 257 8.13 22.45 -17.71
C ASP A 257 9.37 21.52 -17.86
N GLU A 258 9.99 21.56 -19.06
CA GLU A 258 11.45 21.66 -19.19
C GLU A 258 11.86 23.12 -19.47
N PHE A 259 12.53 23.76 -18.51
CA PHE A 259 13.51 24.85 -18.74
C PHE A 259 14.66 24.77 -17.73
#